data_AF-A0A7V2XAB9-F1
#
_entry.id   AF-A0A7V2XAB9-F1
#
_cell.length_a   1.000
_cell.length_b   1.000
_cell.length_c   1.000
_cell.angle_alpha   90.00
_cell.angle_beta   90.00
_cell.angle_gamma   90.00
#
_symmetry.space_group_name_H-M   'P 1'
#
loop_
_entity.id
_entity.type
_entity.pdbx_description
1 polymer ?
#
loop_
_entity_poly.entity_id
_entity_poly.type
_entity_poly.pdbx_seq_one_letter_code
_entity_poly.pdbx_strand_id
1 'polypeptide(L)'
;MKNEQYGLAGRLAHGFINSKLTPLIVAASILLGVGAVLLLPREEEPQIIVPMIDIFVQMPGASAREVEERVTKPMEKLLWEIPGVEYIYSTSSPGMAMAIVRFKVGEDEERSIVKLNQKMYANFDLIPPGATPPLVKPRSIDDVPILALTLHSSRYGDAELRQMAAQLTDVVKQTPDVSEVRILGGQKRELKVTLDTGRLAAYQLGPMDVAGAIQMRNQTLPAGRVASGNRELVLEAGDFLRDA
;
A
#
# COMPACT_ATOMS: atom_id res chain seq x y z
N MET A 1 -25.57 -29.56 71.45
CA MET A 1 -25.85 -29.46 70.01
C MET A 1 -24.95 -28.36 69.47
N LYS A 2 -23.92 -28.70 68.70
CA LYS A 2 -22.90 -27.75 68.23
C LYS A 2 -23.53 -26.81 67.20
N ASN A 3 -23.57 -25.52 67.51
CA ASN A 3 -23.79 -24.47 66.52
C ASN A 3 -22.58 -24.45 65.59
N GLU A 4 -22.63 -25.19 64.49
CA GLU A 4 -21.67 -25.01 63.41
C GLU A 4 -21.96 -23.67 62.76
N GLN A 5 -21.17 -22.66 63.12
CA GLN A 5 -21.16 -21.40 62.40
C GLN A 5 -20.73 -21.69 60.97
N TYR A 6 -21.70 -21.72 60.05
CA TYR A 6 -21.41 -21.80 58.63
C TYR A 6 -20.44 -20.67 58.26
N GLY A 7 -19.30 -21.04 57.66
CA GLY A 7 -18.44 -20.08 56.99
C GLY A 7 -19.17 -19.37 55.85
N LEU A 8 -18.54 -18.36 55.24
CA LEU A 8 -19.17 -17.52 54.23
C LEU A 8 -19.76 -18.33 53.05
N ALA A 9 -19.06 -19.37 52.61
CA ALA A 9 -19.54 -20.32 51.59
C ALA A 9 -20.75 -21.16 52.06
N GLY A 10 -20.77 -21.59 53.33
CA GLY A 10 -21.87 -22.38 53.90
C GLY A 10 -23.15 -21.57 54.05
N ARG A 11 -23.04 -20.28 54.39
CA ARG A 11 -24.20 -19.35 54.45
C ARG A 11 -24.82 -19.13 53.08
N LEU A 12 -23.99 -18.98 52.04
CA LEU A 12 -24.45 -18.89 50.66
C LEU A 12 -25.12 -20.20 50.22
N ALA A 13 -24.46 -21.34 50.42
CA ALA A 13 -25.01 -22.64 50.04
C ALA A 13 -26.37 -22.91 50.70
N HIS A 14 -26.51 -22.63 52.00
CA HIS A 14 -27.78 -22.79 52.72
C HIS A 14 -28.90 -21.92 52.15
N GLY A 15 -28.59 -20.71 51.69
CA GLY A 15 -29.56 -19.81 51.04
C GLY A 15 -30.05 -20.29 49.68
N PHE A 16 -29.23 -21.04 48.92
CA PHE A 16 -29.56 -21.51 47.57
C PHE A 16 -30.04 -22.98 47.51
N ILE A 17 -29.66 -23.83 48.47
CA ILE A 17 -29.91 -25.28 48.37
C ILE A 17 -31.40 -25.65 48.31
N ASN A 18 -32.25 -24.92 49.03
CA ASN A 18 -33.70 -25.18 49.09
C ASN A 18 -34.52 -24.10 48.36
N SER A 19 -33.87 -23.13 47.72
CA SER A 19 -34.56 -22.01 47.07
C SER A 19 -35.08 -22.40 45.69
N LYS A 20 -36.35 -22.11 45.42
CA LYS A 20 -36.95 -22.24 44.08
C LYS A 20 -36.32 -21.27 43.06
N LEU A 21 -35.54 -20.30 43.51
CA LEU A 21 -34.81 -19.37 42.63
C LEU A 21 -33.60 -20.04 41.96
N THR A 22 -33.00 -21.07 42.58
CA THR A 22 -31.83 -21.76 42.03
C THR A 22 -32.05 -22.33 40.63
N PRO A 23 -33.11 -23.12 40.35
CA PRO A 23 -33.37 -23.60 38.99
C PRO A 23 -33.69 -22.47 37.99
N LEU A 24 -34.33 -21.37 38.44
CA LEU A 24 -34.59 -20.21 37.58
C LEU A 24 -33.31 -19.49 37.18
N ILE A 25 -32.38 -19.32 38.13
CA ILE A 25 -31.06 -18.72 37.87
C ILE A 25 -30.26 -19.62 36.93
N VAL A 26 -30.30 -20.94 37.12
CA VAL A 26 -29.65 -21.89 36.20
C VAL A 26 -30.23 -21.78 34.80
N ALA A 27 -31.56 -21.76 34.66
CA ALA A 27 -32.22 -21.61 33.36
C ALA A 27 -31.88 -20.26 32.70
N ALA A 28 -31.90 -19.16 33.46
CA ALA A 28 -31.52 -17.85 32.97
C ALA A 28 -30.05 -17.81 32.51
N SER A 29 -29.12 -18.40 33.27
CA SER A 29 -27.72 -18.51 32.89
C SER A 29 -27.51 -19.34 31.63
N ILE A 30 -28.27 -20.44 31.46
CA ILE A 30 -28.23 -21.25 30.24
C ILE A 30 -28.75 -20.42 29.05
N LEU A 31 -29.87 -19.72 29.20
CA LEU A 31 -30.42 -18.86 28.14
C LEU A 31 -29.46 -17.72 27.77
N LEU A 32 -28.82 -17.08 28.75
CA LEU A 32 -27.78 -16.08 28.52
C LEU A 32 -26.56 -16.68 27.81
N GLY A 33 -26.13 -17.89 28.21
CA GLY A 33 -25.04 -18.60 27.55
C GLY A 33 -25.34 -18.94 26.10
N VAL A 34 -26.55 -19.43 25.81
CA VAL A 34 -27.01 -19.70 24.43
C VAL A 34 -27.09 -18.41 23.62
N GLY A 35 -27.64 -17.34 24.19
CA GLY A 35 -27.69 -16.02 23.55
C GLY A 35 -26.28 -15.50 23.22
N ALA A 36 -25.34 -15.62 24.17
CA ALA A 36 -23.96 -15.22 23.95
C ALA A 36 -23.31 -16.01 22.80
N VAL A 37 -23.46 -17.34 22.75
CA VAL A 37 -22.88 -18.19 21.70
C VAL A 37 -23.44 -17.87 20.30
N LEU A 38 -24.72 -17.50 20.21
CA LEU A 38 -25.38 -17.17 18.94
C LEU A 38 -25.11 -15.74 18.47
N LEU A 39 -24.92 -14.79 19.40
CA LEU A 39 -24.74 -13.37 19.10
C LEU A 39 -23.28 -12.95 19.00
N LEU A 40 -22.34 -13.67 19.62
CA LEU A 40 -20.92 -13.37 19.53
C LEU A 40 -20.45 -13.54 18.07
N PRO A 41 -19.92 -12.48 17.43
CA PRO A 41 -19.24 -12.62 16.16
C PRO A 41 -18.12 -13.65 16.29
N ARG A 42 -18.03 -14.56 15.32
CA ARG A 42 -16.95 -15.53 15.22
C ARG A 42 -15.98 -15.05 14.17
N GLU A 43 -14.72 -14.96 14.54
CA GLU A 43 -13.61 -14.76 13.61
C GLU A 43 -12.85 -16.08 13.50
N GLU A 44 -12.53 -16.52 12.28
CA GLU A 44 -11.79 -17.77 12.04
C GLU A 44 -10.31 -17.63 12.38
N GLU A 45 -9.76 -16.42 12.16
CA GLU A 45 -8.36 -16.08 12.41
C GLU A 45 -8.29 -14.94 13.44
N PRO A 46 -7.40 -15.00 14.44
CA PRO A 46 -7.17 -13.87 15.33
C PRO A 46 -6.59 -12.69 14.53
N GLN A 47 -7.13 -11.49 14.74
CA GLN A 47 -6.56 -10.29 14.12
C GLN A 47 -5.15 -10.01 14.66
N ILE A 48 -4.14 -10.13 13.80
CA ILE A 48 -2.74 -9.84 14.11
C ILE A 48 -2.35 -8.56 13.39
N ILE A 49 -2.32 -7.44 14.12
CA ILE A 49 -1.90 -6.15 13.58
C ILE A 49 -0.38 -6.05 13.69
N VAL A 50 0.30 -6.20 12.56
CA VAL A 50 1.75 -5.99 12.43
C VAL A 50 1.97 -4.99 11.32
N PRO A 51 2.22 -3.71 11.66
CA PRO A 51 2.50 -2.69 10.66
C PRO A 51 3.80 -3.04 9.92
N MET A 52 3.70 -3.24 8.61
CA MET A 52 4.82 -3.48 7.74
C MET A 52 4.89 -2.41 6.65
N ILE A 53 6.09 -1.94 6.36
CA ILE A 53 6.30 -0.88 5.38
C ILE A 53 7.47 -1.25 4.48
N ASP A 54 7.17 -1.39 3.19
CA ASP A 54 8.17 -1.59 2.16
C ASP A 54 8.72 -0.24 1.71
N ILE A 55 10.04 -0.15 1.57
CA ILE A 55 10.74 1.04 1.12
C ILE A 55 11.60 0.65 -0.07
N PHE A 56 11.42 1.34 -1.19
CA PHE A 56 12.20 1.14 -2.40
C PHE A 56 13.02 2.38 -2.71
N VAL A 57 14.32 2.20 -2.95
CA VAL A 57 15.21 3.27 -3.38
C VAL A 57 15.95 2.81 -4.62
N GLN A 58 15.88 3.60 -5.70
CA GLN A 58 16.59 3.31 -6.93
C GLN A 58 17.90 4.08 -6.97
N MET A 59 18.96 3.46 -7.47
CA MET A 59 20.25 4.11 -7.72
C MET A 59 20.84 3.57 -9.03
N PRO A 60 20.25 3.92 -10.19
CA PRO A 60 20.59 3.32 -11.48
C PRO A 60 22.09 3.43 -11.80
N GLY A 61 22.66 2.34 -12.31
CA GLY A 61 24.09 2.28 -12.66
C GLY A 61 25.03 1.88 -11.51
N ALA A 62 24.54 1.81 -10.26
CA ALA A 62 25.34 1.33 -9.13
C ALA A 62 25.36 -0.21 -9.02
N SER A 63 26.49 -0.75 -8.59
CA SER A 63 26.62 -2.18 -8.26
C SER A 63 25.86 -2.52 -6.96
N ALA A 64 25.50 -3.79 -6.74
CA ALA A 64 24.81 -4.19 -5.50
C ALA A 64 25.58 -3.81 -4.23
N ARG A 65 26.92 -3.92 -4.26
CA ARG A 65 27.80 -3.52 -3.14
C ARG A 65 27.79 -2.01 -2.91
N GLU A 66 27.77 -1.23 -3.98
CA GLU A 66 27.70 0.23 -3.86
C GLU A 66 26.34 0.67 -3.30
N VAL A 67 25.24 0.06 -3.77
CA VAL A 67 23.89 0.29 -3.24
C VAL A 67 23.83 -0.06 -1.74
N GLU A 68 24.40 -1.19 -1.34
CA GLU A 68 24.45 -1.60 0.07
C GLU A 68 25.12 -0.54 0.95
N GLU A 69 26.32 -0.09 0.57
CA GLU A 69 27.11 0.85 1.37
C GLU A 69 26.54 2.27 1.36
N ARG A 70 26.06 2.75 0.20
CA ARG A 70 25.64 4.14 0.02
C ARG A 70 24.17 4.38 0.34
N VAL A 71 23.31 3.38 0.15
CA VAL A 71 21.85 3.52 0.29
C VAL A 71 21.35 2.69 1.45
N THR A 72 21.56 1.37 1.42
CA THR A 72 20.91 0.44 2.35
C THR A 72 21.38 0.64 3.79
N LYS A 73 22.70 0.65 4.05
CA LYS A 73 23.22 0.81 5.43
C LYS A 73 22.84 2.15 6.08
N PRO A 74 22.98 3.32 5.41
CA PRO A 74 22.53 4.58 5.98
C PRO A 74 21.02 4.60 6.25
N MET A 75 20.22 4.07 5.32
CA MET A 75 18.77 3.99 5.46
C MET A 75 18.38 3.09 6.65
N GLU A 76 18.95 1.90 6.78
CA GLU A 76 18.70 1.00 7.92
C GLU A 76 19.00 1.65 9.27
N LYS A 77 20.13 2.37 9.38
CA LYS A 77 20.49 3.09 10.60
C LYS A 77 19.42 4.12 10.98
N LEU A 78 18.96 4.91 10.01
CA LEU A 78 17.90 5.90 10.24
C LEU A 78 16.57 5.25 10.64
N LEU A 79 16.23 4.12 10.01
CA LEU A 79 15.00 3.40 10.28
C LEU A 79 15.01 2.74 11.66
N TRP A 80 16.16 2.25 12.13
CA TRP A 80 16.32 1.69 13.48
C TRP A 80 16.12 2.72 14.60
N GLU A 81 16.29 4.01 14.32
CA GLU A 81 16.03 5.08 15.28
C GLU A 81 14.54 5.34 15.50
N ILE A 82 13.65 4.76 14.68
CA ILE A 82 12.21 4.95 14.80
C ILE A 82 11.67 4.11 15.97
N PRO A 83 11.03 4.74 16.99
CA PRO A 83 10.45 4.01 18.09
C PRO A 83 9.31 3.09 17.63
N GLY A 84 9.39 1.83 18.04
CA GLY A 84 8.40 0.80 17.71
C GLY A 84 8.83 -0.13 16.58
N VAL A 85 9.93 0.14 15.88
CA VAL A 85 10.52 -0.80 14.92
C VAL A 85 11.05 -2.02 15.67
N GLU A 86 10.68 -3.21 15.20
CA GLU A 86 11.11 -4.50 15.75
C GLU A 86 12.13 -5.18 14.84
N TYR A 87 11.89 -5.17 13.53
CA TYR A 87 12.78 -5.78 12.55
C TYR A 87 12.90 -4.90 11.30
N ILE A 88 14.09 -4.94 10.69
CA ILE A 88 14.34 -4.40 9.37
C ILE A 88 15.01 -5.50 8.54
N TYR A 89 14.37 -5.87 7.43
CA TYR A 89 14.95 -6.76 6.44
C TYR A 89 15.29 -5.94 5.21
N SER A 90 16.49 -6.09 4.67
CA SER A 90 16.87 -5.36 3.46
C SER A 90 17.45 -6.29 2.40
N THR A 91 17.38 -5.84 1.16
CA THR A 91 17.98 -6.52 0.02
C THR A 91 18.52 -5.46 -0.92
N SER A 92 19.81 -5.58 -1.25
CA SER A 92 20.49 -4.70 -2.19
C SER A 92 20.75 -5.46 -3.49
N SER A 93 20.28 -4.89 -4.59
CA SER A 93 20.48 -5.42 -5.95
C SER A 93 21.12 -4.35 -6.83
N PRO A 94 21.71 -4.72 -7.98
CA PRO A 94 22.22 -3.73 -8.93
C PRO A 94 21.14 -2.70 -9.27
N GLY A 95 21.43 -1.43 -9.03
CA GLY A 95 20.52 -0.32 -9.31
C GLY A 95 19.37 -0.09 -8.32
N MET A 96 19.18 -0.91 -7.27
CA MET A 96 18.03 -0.78 -6.36
C MET A 96 18.26 -1.38 -4.97
N ALA A 97 17.76 -0.70 -3.94
CA ALA A 97 17.61 -1.20 -2.58
C ALA A 97 16.12 -1.37 -2.23
N MET A 98 15.82 -2.44 -1.51
CA MET A 98 14.52 -2.68 -0.88
C MET A 98 14.73 -2.91 0.61
N ALA A 99 13.90 -2.29 1.46
CA ALA A 99 13.84 -2.58 2.88
C ALA A 99 12.39 -2.80 3.32
N ILE A 100 12.18 -3.75 4.22
CA ILE A 100 10.91 -4.09 4.84
C ILE A 100 11.06 -3.74 6.32
N VAL A 101 10.33 -2.72 6.77
CA VAL A 101 10.33 -2.27 8.15
C VAL A 101 9.11 -2.86 8.84
N ARG A 102 9.35 -3.65 9.88
CA ARG A 102 8.30 -4.26 10.70
C ARG A 102 8.28 -3.62 12.08
N PHE A 103 7.12 -3.12 12.46
CA PHE A 103 6.87 -2.59 13.81
C PHE A 103 6.44 -3.71 14.75
N LYS A 104 6.51 -3.41 16.05
CA LYS A 104 6.04 -4.30 17.12
C LYS A 104 4.54 -4.56 16.97
N VAL A 105 4.14 -5.78 17.32
CA VAL A 105 2.73 -6.19 17.37
C VAL A 105 1.93 -5.22 18.26
N GLY A 106 0.80 -4.73 17.75
CA GLY A 106 -0.09 -3.82 18.46
C GLY A 106 0.31 -2.34 18.43
N GLU A 107 1.40 -1.98 17.73
CA GLU A 107 1.60 -0.58 17.34
C GLU A 107 0.51 -0.14 16.37
N ASP A 108 0.10 1.12 16.50
CA ASP A 108 -0.86 1.75 15.60
C ASP A 108 -0.24 1.90 14.19
N GLU A 109 -0.91 1.37 13.17
CA GLU A 109 -0.40 1.32 11.80
C GLU A 109 -0.22 2.73 11.22
N GLU A 110 -1.25 3.58 11.32
CA GLU A 110 -1.22 4.94 10.78
C GLU A 110 -0.11 5.77 11.42
N ARG A 111 0.01 5.72 12.75
CA ARG A 111 1.08 6.42 13.48
C ARG A 111 2.45 5.88 13.10
N SER A 112 2.59 4.57 12.90
CA SER A 112 3.84 3.95 12.47
C SER A 112 4.25 4.44 11.08
N ILE A 113 3.30 4.51 10.14
CA ILE A 113 3.51 5.05 8.79
C ILE A 113 3.91 6.53 8.85
N VAL A 114 3.24 7.33 9.68
CA VAL A 114 3.54 8.76 9.83
C VAL A 114 4.94 8.97 10.43
N LYS A 115 5.27 8.25 11.52
CA LYS A 115 6.61 8.30 12.14
C LYS A 115 7.70 7.98 11.11
N LEU A 116 7.51 6.92 10.33
CA LEU A 116 8.46 6.51 9.31
C LEU A 116 8.61 7.54 8.19
N ASN A 117 7.50 8.02 7.63
CA ASN A 117 7.54 9.04 6.58
C ASN A 117 8.19 10.33 7.07
N GLN A 118 7.87 10.79 8.28
CA GLN A 118 8.48 11.98 8.87
C GLN A 118 9.98 11.80 9.09
N LYS A 119 10.41 10.65 9.62
CA LYS A 119 11.84 10.34 9.82
C LYS A 119 12.60 10.33 8.49
N MET A 120 12.05 9.68 7.46
CA MET A 120 12.67 9.65 6.15
C MET A 120 12.72 11.05 5.53
N TYR A 121 11.60 11.77 5.53
CA TYR A 121 11.50 13.10 4.93
C TYR A 121 12.43 14.13 5.58
N ALA A 122 12.57 14.08 6.90
CA ALA A 122 13.49 14.94 7.66
C ALA A 122 14.97 14.69 7.34
N ASN A 123 15.29 13.57 6.66
CA ASN A 123 16.65 13.15 6.34
C ASN A 123 16.88 12.98 4.82
N PHE A 124 16.05 13.60 3.98
CA PHE A 124 16.24 13.58 2.51
C PHE A 124 17.55 14.23 2.05
N ASP A 125 18.14 15.10 2.86
CA ASP A 125 19.47 15.67 2.65
C ASP A 125 20.60 14.62 2.68
N LEU A 126 20.37 13.47 3.31
CA LEU A 126 21.33 12.36 3.38
C LEU A 126 21.25 11.40 2.18
N ILE A 127 20.31 11.62 1.25
CA ILE A 127 20.17 10.77 0.06
C ILE A 127 21.42 10.94 -0.81
N PRO A 128 22.13 9.85 -1.14
CA PRO A 128 23.36 9.94 -1.93
C PRO A 128 23.06 10.43 -3.36
N PRO A 129 23.98 11.20 -3.98
CA PRO A 129 23.85 11.57 -5.37
C PRO A 129 23.69 10.36 -6.28
N GLY A 130 22.69 10.40 -7.16
CA GLY A 130 22.34 9.30 -8.07
C GLY A 130 21.26 8.35 -7.52
N ALA A 131 20.87 8.47 -6.25
CA ALA A 131 19.71 7.76 -5.71
C ALA A 131 18.42 8.59 -5.83
N THR A 132 17.30 7.91 -6.03
CA THR A 132 15.97 8.52 -6.02
C THR A 132 15.48 8.72 -4.58
N PRO A 133 14.52 9.62 -4.34
CA PRO A 133 13.76 9.60 -3.10
C PRO A 133 13.14 8.22 -2.83
N PRO A 134 13.04 7.81 -1.55
CA PRO A 134 12.45 6.53 -1.18
C PRO A 134 10.96 6.49 -1.53
N LEU A 135 10.54 5.41 -2.17
CA LEU A 135 9.13 5.07 -2.36
C LEU A 135 8.66 4.21 -1.19
N VAL A 136 7.86 4.80 -0.31
CA VAL A 136 7.30 4.14 0.87
C VAL A 136 5.94 3.54 0.53
N LYS A 137 5.77 2.24 0.78
CA LYS A 137 4.53 1.49 0.55
C LYS A 137 4.13 0.75 1.84
N PRO A 138 3.10 1.23 2.55
CA PRO A 138 2.49 0.48 3.63
C PRO A 138 1.98 -0.88 3.11
N ARG A 139 2.10 -1.89 3.95
CA ARG A 139 1.59 -3.25 3.73
C ARG A 139 0.81 -3.65 4.97
N SER A 140 -0.46 -3.98 4.80
CA SER A 140 -1.23 -4.65 5.85
C SER A 140 -1.21 -6.16 5.62
N ILE A 141 -1.30 -6.92 6.71
CA ILE A 141 -1.56 -8.37 6.62
C ILE A 141 -2.95 -8.62 6.03
N ASP A 142 -3.85 -7.65 6.14
CA ASP A 142 -5.21 -7.69 5.58
C ASP A 142 -5.26 -7.38 4.07
N ASP A 143 -4.13 -7.08 3.42
CA ASP A 143 -4.04 -6.86 1.96
C ASP A 143 -4.17 -8.16 1.14
N VAL A 144 -5.16 -8.99 1.48
CA VAL A 144 -5.46 -10.26 0.83
C VAL A 144 -6.50 -10.04 -0.27
N PRO A 145 -6.24 -10.48 -1.52
CA PRO A 145 -7.22 -10.36 -2.59
C PRO A 145 -8.50 -11.16 -2.27
N ILE A 146 -9.61 -10.47 -2.09
CA ILE A 146 -10.92 -11.10 -1.82
C ILE A 146 -11.66 -11.54 -3.10
N LEU A 147 -11.31 -10.95 -4.24
CA LEU A 147 -11.93 -11.22 -5.55
C LEU A 147 -10.88 -11.18 -6.65
N ALA A 148 -10.83 -12.25 -7.45
CA ALA A 148 -10.05 -12.31 -8.67
C ALA A 148 -10.98 -12.48 -9.87
N LEU A 149 -10.87 -11.59 -10.85
CA LEU A 149 -11.63 -11.64 -12.10
C LEU A 149 -10.68 -11.83 -13.28
N THR A 150 -11.01 -12.78 -14.16
CA THR A 150 -10.27 -13.02 -15.40
C THR A 150 -11.14 -12.62 -16.58
N LEU A 151 -10.69 -11.65 -17.38
CA LEU A 151 -11.36 -11.27 -18.61
C LEU A 151 -10.86 -12.13 -19.77
N HIS A 152 -11.79 -12.77 -20.48
CA HIS A 152 -11.49 -13.57 -21.66
C HIS A 152 -12.44 -13.22 -22.81
N SER A 153 -11.95 -13.29 -24.05
CA SER A 153 -12.77 -13.08 -25.24
C SER A 153 -12.17 -13.80 -26.44
N SER A 154 -13.03 -14.32 -27.32
CA SER A 154 -12.63 -14.80 -28.65
C SER A 154 -12.66 -13.70 -29.72
N ARG A 155 -13.24 -12.54 -29.40
CA ARG A 155 -13.41 -11.40 -30.32
C ARG A 155 -12.41 -10.27 -30.05
N TYR A 156 -12.07 -10.04 -28.78
CA TYR A 156 -11.21 -8.94 -28.35
C TYR A 156 -9.82 -9.45 -28.00
N GLY A 157 -8.79 -8.73 -28.40
CA GLY A 157 -7.40 -9.02 -28.07
C GLY A 157 -6.99 -8.52 -26.68
N ASP A 158 -5.81 -8.93 -26.24
CA ASP A 158 -5.28 -8.63 -24.90
C ASP A 158 -5.24 -7.14 -24.55
N ALA A 159 -4.94 -6.29 -25.52
CA ALA A 159 -4.87 -4.83 -25.32
C ALA A 159 -6.25 -4.22 -25.07
N GLU A 160 -7.26 -4.67 -25.81
CA GLU A 160 -8.66 -4.22 -25.66
C GLU A 160 -9.23 -4.73 -24.35
N LEU A 161 -8.99 -6.00 -24.00
CA LEU A 161 -9.39 -6.57 -22.72
C LEU A 161 -8.74 -5.84 -21.54
N ARG A 162 -7.47 -5.43 -21.66
CA ARG A 162 -6.81 -4.63 -20.63
C ARG A 162 -7.42 -3.22 -20.50
N GLN A 163 -7.83 -2.59 -21.59
CA GLN A 163 -8.56 -1.32 -21.55
C GLN A 163 -9.94 -1.48 -20.88
N MET A 164 -10.67 -2.56 -21.19
CA MET A 164 -11.92 -2.88 -20.50
C MET A 164 -11.70 -3.14 -19.01
N ALA A 165 -10.62 -3.84 -18.63
CA ALA A 165 -10.24 -4.04 -17.23
C ALA A 165 -9.95 -2.71 -16.51
N ALA A 166 -9.36 -1.74 -17.21
CA ALA A 166 -9.13 -0.40 -16.65
C ALA A 166 -10.45 0.33 -16.36
N GLN A 167 -11.39 0.31 -17.30
CA GLN A 167 -12.72 0.89 -17.09
C GLN A 167 -13.47 0.17 -15.95
N LEU A 168 -13.40 -1.16 -15.90
CA LEU A 168 -13.98 -1.95 -14.81
C LEU A 168 -13.36 -1.60 -13.46
N THR A 169 -12.05 -1.35 -13.43
CA THR A 169 -11.34 -0.96 -12.21
C THR A 169 -11.90 0.35 -11.63
N ASP A 170 -12.19 1.34 -12.49
CA ASP A 170 -12.76 2.62 -12.05
C ASP A 170 -14.16 2.47 -11.46
N VAL A 171 -14.95 1.52 -11.97
CA VAL A 171 -16.28 1.19 -11.42
C VAL A 171 -16.15 0.45 -10.09
N VAL A 172 -15.31 -0.58 -10.02
CA VAL A 172 -15.13 -1.40 -8.80
C VAL A 172 -14.62 -0.54 -7.64
N LYS A 173 -13.67 0.37 -7.89
CA LYS A 173 -13.11 1.30 -6.89
C LYS A 173 -14.13 2.27 -6.28
N GLN A 174 -15.29 2.47 -6.91
CA GLN A 174 -16.36 3.32 -6.34
C GLN A 174 -17.17 2.60 -5.25
N THR A 175 -17.00 1.29 -5.12
CA THR A 175 -17.67 0.50 -4.10
C THR A 175 -17.07 0.83 -2.73
N PRO A 176 -17.89 1.05 -1.68
CA PRO A 176 -17.38 1.22 -0.32
C PRO A 176 -16.44 0.07 0.09
N ASP A 177 -15.42 0.40 0.87
CA ASP A 177 -14.45 -0.54 1.44
C ASP A 177 -13.52 -1.25 0.43
N VAL A 178 -13.49 -0.81 -0.84
CA VAL A 178 -12.47 -1.24 -1.80
C VAL A 178 -11.24 -0.36 -1.69
N SER A 179 -10.17 -0.89 -1.07
CA SER A 179 -8.90 -0.17 -0.92
C SER A 179 -8.04 -0.18 -2.20
N GLU A 180 -7.95 -1.33 -2.87
CA GLU A 180 -7.05 -1.53 -4.00
C GLU A 180 -7.63 -2.46 -5.07
N VAL A 181 -7.39 -2.13 -6.33
CA VAL A 181 -7.70 -2.98 -7.48
C VAL A 181 -6.47 -3.02 -8.39
N ARG A 182 -6.01 -4.24 -8.72
CA ARG A 182 -4.82 -4.48 -9.54
C ARG A 182 -5.19 -5.17 -10.84
N ILE A 183 -4.68 -4.65 -11.96
CA ILE A 183 -4.81 -5.29 -13.28
C ILE A 183 -3.53 -6.07 -13.59
N LEU A 184 -3.65 -7.40 -13.54
CA LEU A 184 -2.59 -8.35 -13.86
C LEU A 184 -2.68 -8.77 -15.33
N GLY A 185 -1.52 -8.90 -16.01
CA GLY A 185 -1.45 -9.38 -17.39
C GLY A 185 -2.00 -8.42 -18.45
N GLY A 186 -2.20 -8.94 -19.67
CA GLY A 186 -2.60 -8.17 -20.85
C GLY A 186 -1.48 -7.26 -21.40
N GLN A 187 -1.66 -6.77 -22.63
CA GLN A 187 -0.68 -5.87 -23.25
C GLN A 187 -0.94 -4.42 -22.86
N LYS A 188 0.06 -3.80 -22.23
CA LYS A 188 0.06 -2.35 -21.97
C LYS A 188 0.28 -1.61 -23.28
N ARG A 189 -0.46 -0.53 -23.50
CA ARG A 189 -0.20 0.36 -24.63
C ARG A 189 1.13 1.07 -24.37
N GLU A 190 2.10 0.86 -25.26
CA GLU A 190 3.42 1.49 -25.23
C GLU A 190 3.79 2.02 -26.62
N LEU A 191 4.49 3.16 -26.66
CA LEU A 191 5.06 3.71 -27.89
C LEU A 191 6.55 3.34 -27.91
N LYS A 192 6.92 2.38 -28.76
CA LYS A 192 8.32 1.96 -28.91
C LYS A 192 9.00 2.73 -30.03
N VAL A 193 9.94 3.60 -29.68
CA VAL A 193 10.78 4.31 -30.65
C VAL A 193 12.07 3.52 -30.88
N THR A 194 12.20 2.95 -32.07
CA THR A 194 13.42 2.22 -32.48
C THR A 194 14.31 3.15 -33.31
N LEU A 195 15.51 3.40 -32.84
CA LEU A 195 16.44 4.34 -33.48
C LEU A 195 17.33 3.62 -34.49
N ASP A 196 17.46 4.20 -35.68
CA ASP A 196 18.40 3.77 -36.71
C ASP A 196 19.72 4.52 -36.53
N THR A 197 20.77 3.81 -36.17
CA THR A 197 22.09 4.38 -35.88
C THR A 197 22.76 5.00 -37.11
N GLY A 198 22.53 4.46 -38.31
CA GLY A 198 23.08 4.98 -39.55
C GLY A 198 22.44 6.32 -39.92
N ARG A 199 21.12 6.44 -39.76
CA ARG A 199 20.41 7.71 -39.96
C ARG A 199 20.82 8.75 -38.93
N LEU A 200 20.92 8.38 -37.65
CA LEU A 200 21.37 9.29 -36.60
C LEU A 200 22.74 9.89 -36.92
N ALA A 201 23.70 9.06 -37.34
CA ALA A 201 25.03 9.52 -37.74
C ALA A 201 24.98 10.46 -38.94
N ALA A 202 24.15 10.17 -39.95
CA ALA A 202 23.98 11.03 -41.13
C ALA A 202 23.44 12.43 -40.78
N TYR A 203 22.58 12.52 -39.75
CA TYR A 203 22.05 13.79 -39.26
C TYR A 203 22.87 14.41 -38.12
N GLN A 204 24.00 13.81 -37.72
CA GLN A 204 24.82 14.24 -36.59
C GLN A 204 24.03 14.35 -35.28
N LEU A 205 23.04 13.46 -35.09
CA LEU A 205 22.19 13.41 -33.91
C LEU A 205 22.61 12.25 -33.00
N GLY A 206 22.62 12.49 -31.69
CA GLY A 206 22.75 11.47 -30.67
C GLY A 206 21.38 10.89 -30.23
N PRO A 207 21.35 9.71 -29.60
CA PRO A 207 20.11 9.15 -29.04
C PRO A 207 19.42 10.08 -28.02
N MET A 208 20.20 10.82 -27.23
CA MET A 208 19.69 11.76 -26.24
C MET A 208 19.00 12.98 -26.88
N ASP A 209 19.44 13.39 -28.07
CA ASP A 209 18.79 14.49 -28.80
C ASP A 209 17.38 14.10 -29.23
N VAL A 210 17.22 12.86 -29.70
CA VAL A 210 15.91 12.32 -30.06
C VAL A 210 15.01 12.17 -28.82
N ALA A 211 15.55 11.65 -27.72
CA ALA A 211 14.80 11.52 -26.47
C ALA A 211 14.31 12.90 -25.96
N GLY A 212 15.19 13.90 -25.95
CA GLY A 212 14.86 15.27 -25.57
C GLY A 212 13.81 15.89 -26.51
N ALA A 213 13.95 15.68 -27.83
CA ALA A 213 12.98 16.18 -28.81
C ALA A 213 11.58 15.59 -28.62
N ILE A 214 11.47 14.29 -28.34
CA ILE A 214 10.19 13.63 -28.05
C ILE A 214 9.59 14.19 -26.76
N GLN A 215 10.39 14.31 -25.69
CA GLN A 215 9.91 14.87 -24.42
C GLN A 215 9.38 16.31 -24.57
N MET A 216 10.11 17.17 -25.28
CA MET A 216 9.66 18.55 -25.52
C MET A 216 8.42 18.67 -26.39
N ARG A 217 8.12 17.66 -27.22
CA ARG A 217 6.93 17.62 -28.08
C ARG A 217 5.72 17.01 -27.42
N ASN A 218 5.88 16.29 -26.31
CA ASN A 218 4.80 15.64 -25.58
C ASN A 218 4.46 16.38 -24.28
N GLN A 219 4.32 17.70 -24.37
CA GLN A 219 4.02 18.55 -23.23
C GLN A 219 3.13 19.72 -23.66
N THR A 220 2.24 20.12 -22.77
CA THR A 220 1.43 21.34 -22.87
C THR A 220 1.91 22.33 -21.83
N LEU A 221 2.16 23.57 -22.26
CA LEU A 221 2.62 24.66 -21.42
C LEU A 221 1.56 25.76 -21.39
N PRO A 222 1.21 26.31 -20.22
CA PRO A 222 0.33 27.47 -20.14
C PRO A 222 1.02 28.68 -20.78
N ALA A 223 0.38 29.27 -21.80
CA ALA A 223 0.91 30.40 -22.58
C ALA A 223 0.31 31.75 -22.15
N GLY A 224 -0.46 31.78 -21.07
CA GLY A 224 -1.02 32.99 -20.47
C GLY A 224 -2.53 33.13 -20.70
N ARG A 225 -3.05 34.34 -20.50
CA ARG A 225 -4.48 34.66 -20.66
C ARG A 225 -4.62 35.91 -21.52
N VAL A 226 -5.60 35.91 -22.43
CA VAL A 226 -5.93 37.06 -23.27
C VAL A 226 -7.37 37.46 -23.03
N ALA A 227 -7.58 38.70 -22.59
CA ALA A 227 -8.91 39.28 -22.46
C ALA A 227 -9.34 39.92 -23.79
N SER A 228 -10.49 39.50 -24.33
CA SER A 228 -11.10 40.09 -25.52
C SER A 228 -12.62 39.98 -25.46
N GLY A 229 -13.32 41.09 -25.75
CA GLY A 229 -14.79 41.10 -25.81
C GLY A 229 -15.49 40.67 -24.52
N ASN A 230 -15.03 41.15 -23.36
CA ASN A 230 -15.52 40.76 -22.03
C ASN A 230 -15.45 39.23 -21.76
N ARG A 231 -14.52 38.53 -22.42
CA ARG A 231 -14.17 37.13 -22.16
C ARG A 231 -12.67 37.03 -21.93
N GLU A 232 -12.28 36.08 -21.09
CA GLU A 232 -10.88 35.77 -20.83
C GLU A 232 -10.58 34.39 -21.43
N LEU A 233 -9.68 34.35 -22.40
CA LEU A 233 -9.25 33.14 -23.08
C LEU A 233 -7.95 32.67 -22.43
N VAL A 234 -7.91 31.43 -21.95
CA VAL A 234 -6.66 30.79 -21.52
C VAL A 234 -5.95 30.29 -22.77
N LEU A 235 -4.69 30.69 -22.93
CA LEU A 235 -3.83 30.23 -24.01
C LEU A 235 -2.98 29.06 -23.49
N GLU A 236 -2.95 27.99 -24.27
CA GLU A 236 -2.08 26.84 -24.05
C GLU A 236 -1.23 26.61 -25.29
N ALA A 237 0.04 26.27 -25.10
CA ALA A 237 0.99 25.99 -26.18
C ALA A 237 1.52 24.56 -26.06
N GLY A 238 1.65 23.88 -27.20
CA GLY A 238 2.06 22.48 -27.26
C GLY A 238 0.87 21.54 -27.48
N ASP A 239 1.17 20.25 -27.59
CA ASP A 239 0.18 19.17 -27.71
C ASP A 239 0.80 17.90 -27.12
N PHE A 240 -0.05 16.92 -26.82
CA PHE A 240 0.41 15.58 -26.47
C PHE A 240 0.48 14.70 -27.72
N LEU A 241 1.35 13.69 -27.70
CA LEU A 241 1.37 12.66 -28.73
C LEU A 241 0.08 11.84 -28.64
N ARG A 242 -0.72 11.83 -29.72
CA ARG A 242 -2.05 11.21 -29.75
C ARG A 242 -2.02 9.81 -30.37
N ASP A 243 -1.20 9.65 -31.39
CA ASP A 243 -1.02 8.44 -32.18
C ASP A 243 0.46 8.21 -32.54
N ALA A 244 0.73 7.06 -33.13
CA ALA A 244 2.03 6.57 -33.55
C ALA A 244 2.10 6.52 -35.08
#